data_AF-F2L249-F1
#
_entry.id   AF-F2L249-F1
#
_cell.length_a   1.000
_cell.length_b   1.000
_cell.length_c   1.000
_cell.angle_alpha   90.00
_cell.angle_beta   90.00
_cell.angle_gamma   90.00
#
_symmetry.space_group_name_H-M   'P 1'
#
loop_
_entity.id
_entity.type
_entity.pdbx_description
1 polymer ?
#
loop_
_entity_poly.entity_id
_entity_poly.type
_entity_poly.pdbx_seq_one_letter_code
_entity_poly.pdbx_strand_id
1 'polypeptide(L)'
;MLSDFLNASYADLVKKYGAVKKDDVYEVPLQNAPWTFSRPLSAFLSAGSTYIVEGVDVSWEGPGEVYVVLTNWEVGFGLVLARRRRLFRCIRRQYAAPYGVRLPQHIRVRPVELVLSDSDAVECVDRPLEAKAIAVLPSTVYVLNSLRVDLSNARLRESRRNV
;
A
#
# COMPACT_ATOMS: atom_id res chain seq x y z
N MET A 1 -8.75 1.56 16.24
CA MET A 1 -7.91 2.08 15.14
C MET A 1 -8.73 2.43 13.90
N LEU A 2 -9.41 1.49 13.24
CA LEU A 2 -10.32 1.82 12.12
C LEU A 2 -11.57 2.58 12.58
N SER A 3 -12.22 2.11 13.66
CA SER A 3 -13.36 2.78 14.31
C SER A 3 -13.06 4.25 14.64
N ASP A 4 -11.88 4.51 15.18
CA ASP A 4 -11.47 5.83 15.67
C ASP A 4 -11.29 6.80 14.50
N PHE A 5 -10.79 6.29 13.37
CA PHE A 5 -10.69 7.05 12.13
C PHE A 5 -12.06 7.36 11.52
N LEU A 6 -12.95 6.36 11.46
CA LEU A 6 -14.29 6.54 10.88
C LEU A 6 -15.18 7.48 11.70
N ASN A 7 -14.92 7.61 13.00
CA ASN A 7 -15.63 8.50 13.91
C ASN A 7 -14.79 9.74 14.30
N ALA A 8 -13.67 10.00 13.62
CA ALA A 8 -12.77 11.08 13.95
C ALA A 8 -13.47 12.44 13.79
N SER A 9 -13.27 13.34 14.76
CA SER A 9 -13.69 14.72 14.61
C SER A 9 -12.90 15.41 13.49
N TYR A 10 -13.40 16.52 12.95
CA TYR A 10 -12.66 17.32 11.96
C TYR A 10 -11.27 17.75 12.47
N ALA A 11 -11.15 18.07 13.75
CA ALA A 11 -9.88 18.43 14.36
C ALA A 11 -8.93 17.22 14.42
N ASP A 12 -9.43 16.03 14.72
CA ASP A 12 -8.64 14.79 14.72
C ASP A 12 -8.19 14.40 13.32
N LEU A 13 -9.05 14.54 12.31
CA LEU A 13 -8.70 14.30 10.91
C LEU A 13 -7.49 15.13 10.49
N VAL A 14 -7.46 16.42 10.84
CA VAL A 14 -6.32 17.29 10.53
C VAL A 14 -5.10 16.93 11.39
N LYS A 15 -5.24 16.85 12.72
CA LYS A 15 -4.11 16.71 13.64
C LYS A 15 -3.45 15.33 13.63
N LYS A 16 -4.25 14.26 13.61
CA LYS A 16 -3.77 12.87 13.72
C LYS A 16 -3.55 12.24 12.36
N TYR A 17 -4.40 12.55 11.39
CA TYR A 17 -4.38 11.91 10.07
C TYR A 17 -3.84 12.81 8.96
N GLY A 18 -3.45 14.05 9.28
CA GLY A 18 -2.87 14.98 8.31
C GLY A 18 -3.83 15.35 7.19
N ALA A 19 -5.14 15.34 7.46
CA ALA A 19 -6.15 15.66 6.47
C ALA A 19 -6.07 17.13 6.03
N VAL A 20 -6.28 17.37 4.73
CA VAL A 20 -6.42 18.71 4.17
C VAL A 20 -7.86 18.88 3.72
N LYS A 21 -8.52 19.96 4.18
CA LYS A 21 -9.87 20.29 3.72
C LYS A 21 -9.82 20.73 2.25
N LYS A 22 -10.61 20.07 1.41
CA LYS A 22 -10.85 20.42 0.01
C LYS A 22 -12.35 20.40 -0.21
N ASP A 23 -12.91 21.55 -0.56
CA ASP A 23 -14.36 21.75 -0.65
C ASP A 23 -15.04 21.30 0.67
N ASP A 24 -15.98 20.36 0.60
CA ASP A 24 -16.73 19.82 1.75
C ASP A 24 -16.13 18.54 2.33
N VAL A 25 -14.92 18.15 1.91
CA VAL A 25 -14.30 16.86 2.27
C VAL A 25 -12.92 17.06 2.89
N TYR A 26 -12.60 16.24 3.88
CA TYR A 26 -11.27 16.11 4.45
C TYR A 26 -10.51 15.02 3.70
N GLU A 27 -9.53 15.43 2.90
CA GLU A 27 -8.69 14.51 2.14
C GLU A 27 -7.49 14.05 2.98
N VAL A 28 -7.46 12.77 3.31
CA VAL A 28 -6.43 12.11 4.12
C VAL A 28 -5.40 11.46 3.19
N PRO A 29 -4.09 11.72 3.35
CA PRO A 29 -3.05 10.99 2.64
C PRO A 29 -3.07 9.49 2.96
N LEU A 30 -2.89 8.62 1.96
CA LEU A 30 -2.94 7.17 2.19
C LEU A 30 -1.95 6.69 3.26
N GLN A 31 -0.77 7.32 3.34
CA GLN A 31 0.28 6.99 4.31
C GLN A 31 -0.17 7.12 5.78
N ASN A 32 -1.20 7.94 6.03
CA ASN A 32 -1.75 8.18 7.36
C ASN A 32 -3.04 7.39 7.61
N ALA A 33 -3.54 6.65 6.62
CA ALA A 33 -4.75 5.86 6.79
C ALA A 33 -4.51 4.67 7.73
N PRO A 34 -5.51 4.26 8.54
CA PRO A 34 -5.32 3.23 9.58
C PRO A 34 -5.11 1.81 9.03
N TRP A 35 -5.24 1.61 7.73
CA TRP A 35 -4.97 0.34 7.04
C TRP A 35 -3.64 0.33 6.30
N THR A 36 -2.82 1.38 6.46
CA THR A 36 -1.52 1.49 5.82
C THR A 36 -0.43 1.21 6.84
N PHE A 37 0.30 0.12 6.64
CA PHE A 37 1.46 -0.24 7.45
C PHE A 37 2.69 0.10 6.63
N SER A 38 3.59 0.94 7.14
CA SER A 38 4.71 1.37 6.32
C SER A 38 5.96 1.66 7.10
N ARG A 39 7.08 1.66 6.38
CA ARG A 39 8.39 2.06 6.86
C ARG A 39 9.03 3.00 5.84
N PRO A 40 9.69 4.08 6.28
CA PRO A 40 10.48 4.93 5.39
C PRO A 40 11.57 4.14 4.65
N LEU A 41 11.72 4.45 3.38
CA LEU A 41 12.75 3.92 2.48
C LEU A 41 13.27 5.09 1.63
N SER A 42 14.53 5.06 1.23
CA SER A 42 15.02 5.92 0.15
C SER A 42 15.64 5.03 -0.91
N ALA A 43 14.97 4.92 -2.05
CA ALA A 43 15.44 4.10 -3.17
C ALA A 43 14.96 4.69 -4.50
N PHE A 44 15.79 4.57 -5.52
CA PHE A 44 15.41 4.90 -6.89
C PHE A 44 15.12 3.61 -7.66
N LEU A 45 13.91 3.50 -8.20
CA LEU A 45 13.49 2.40 -9.06
C LEU A 45 13.64 2.81 -10.52
N SER A 46 14.21 1.94 -11.32
CA SER A 46 14.40 2.08 -12.77
C SER A 46 13.32 1.31 -13.51
N ALA A 47 12.83 1.88 -14.62
CA ALA A 47 11.89 1.19 -15.49
C ALA A 47 12.51 -0.09 -16.06
N GLY A 48 11.75 -1.19 -16.07
CA GLY A 48 12.18 -2.50 -16.55
C GLY A 48 13.03 -3.31 -15.56
N SER A 49 13.45 -2.72 -14.43
CA SER A 49 14.19 -3.45 -13.39
C SER A 49 13.27 -4.35 -12.56
N THR A 50 13.87 -5.39 -11.98
CA THR A 50 13.20 -6.29 -11.03
C THR A 50 13.77 -6.07 -9.63
N TYR A 51 12.89 -5.93 -8.65
CA TYR A 51 13.28 -5.73 -7.26
C TYR A 51 12.71 -6.82 -6.35
N ILE A 52 13.52 -7.26 -5.38
CA ILE A 52 13.11 -8.20 -4.35
C ILE A 52 13.01 -7.43 -3.04
N VAL A 53 11.87 -7.56 -2.37
CA VAL A 53 11.63 -6.97 -1.05
C VAL A 53 11.85 -8.08 -0.02
N GLU A 54 12.94 -7.98 0.74
CA GLU A 54 13.35 -8.96 1.73
C GLU A 54 12.97 -8.49 3.14
N GLY A 55 12.79 -9.41 4.09
CA GLY A 55 12.56 -9.06 5.51
C GLY A 55 11.21 -8.40 5.81
N VAL A 56 10.21 -8.60 4.94
CA VAL A 56 8.81 -8.22 5.17
C VAL A 56 8.04 -9.47 5.60
N ASP A 57 7.61 -9.52 6.86
CA ASP A 57 6.76 -10.59 7.37
C ASP A 57 5.31 -10.11 7.42
N VAL A 58 4.44 -10.83 6.72
CA VAL A 58 3.02 -10.49 6.56
C VAL A 58 2.21 -11.77 6.69
N SER A 59 1.28 -11.76 7.64
CA SER A 59 0.32 -12.85 7.82
C SER A 59 -1.08 -12.31 8.05
N TRP A 60 -2.08 -13.06 7.60
CA TRP A 60 -3.50 -12.75 7.78
C TRP A 60 -4.33 -14.02 7.69
N GLU A 61 -5.57 -13.94 8.17
CA GLU A 61 -6.58 -15.00 8.10
C GLU A 61 -7.72 -14.60 7.15
N GLY A 62 -8.44 -15.60 6.64
CA GLY A 62 -9.59 -15.39 5.76
C GLY A 62 -9.25 -15.08 4.28
N PRO A 63 -10.28 -14.69 3.50
CA PRO A 63 -10.15 -14.47 2.07
C PRO A 63 -9.57 -13.09 1.75
N GLY A 64 -8.77 -13.04 0.70
CA GLY A 64 -8.19 -11.81 0.17
C GLY A 64 -6.68 -11.87 0.07
N GLU A 65 -6.12 -10.69 -0.17
CA GLU A 65 -4.74 -10.47 -0.57
C GLU A 65 -4.14 -9.29 0.19
N VAL A 66 -2.83 -9.25 0.24
CA VAL A 66 -2.06 -8.12 0.74
C VAL A 66 -1.12 -7.63 -0.35
N TYR A 67 -0.92 -6.32 -0.45
CA TYR A 67 0.02 -5.71 -1.39
C TYR A 67 1.23 -5.20 -0.64
N VAL A 68 2.42 -5.57 -1.07
CA VAL A 68 3.69 -5.00 -0.57
C VAL A 68 4.22 -4.09 -1.67
N VAL A 69 4.30 -2.79 -1.40
CA VAL A 69 4.52 -1.76 -2.41
C VAL A 69 5.67 -0.83 -2.04
N LEU A 70 6.50 -0.49 -3.02
CA LEU A 70 7.49 0.57 -3.00
C LEU A 70 6.81 1.83 -3.55
N THR A 71 6.68 2.88 -2.75
CA THR A 71 5.80 4.00 -3.09
C THR A 71 6.38 5.35 -2.72
N ASN A 72 6.02 6.38 -3.49
CA ASN A 72 6.18 7.79 -3.14
C ASN A 72 4.87 8.43 -2.63
N TRP A 73 3.83 7.61 -2.39
CA TRP A 73 2.48 7.97 -1.97
C TRP A 73 1.57 8.60 -3.03
N GLU A 74 1.99 8.59 -4.29
CA GLU A 74 1.17 8.90 -5.46
C GLU A 74 1.11 7.70 -6.40
N VAL A 75 2.26 7.03 -6.56
CA VAL A 75 2.45 5.81 -7.34
C VAL A 75 3.13 4.77 -6.47
N GLY A 76 2.79 3.49 -6.66
CA GLY A 76 3.42 2.36 -6.00
C GLY A 76 3.67 1.21 -6.95
N PHE A 77 4.88 0.66 -6.91
CA PHE A 77 5.21 -0.61 -7.58
C PHE A 77 5.33 -1.70 -6.54
N GLY A 78 4.68 -2.83 -6.75
CA GLY A 78 4.67 -3.86 -5.73
C GLY A 78 4.41 -5.25 -6.23
N LEU A 79 4.20 -6.11 -5.24
CA LEU A 79 3.82 -7.49 -5.43
C LEU A 79 2.53 -7.79 -4.69
N VAL A 80 1.88 -8.83 -5.16
CA VAL A 80 0.71 -9.42 -4.55
C VAL A 80 1.14 -10.58 -3.65
N LEU A 81 0.78 -10.50 -2.38
CA LEU A 81 0.72 -11.65 -1.50
C LEU A 81 -0.70 -12.22 -1.55
N ALA A 82 -0.85 -13.38 -2.18
CA ALA A 82 -2.12 -14.09 -2.31
C ALA A 82 -1.98 -15.57 -1.97
N ARG A 83 -3.03 -16.15 -1.39
CA ARG A 83 -3.08 -17.60 -1.09
C ARG A 83 -3.32 -18.47 -2.34
N ARG A 84 -3.72 -17.86 -3.46
CA ARG A 84 -4.03 -18.53 -4.73
C ARG A 84 -3.25 -17.87 -5.85
N ARG A 85 -2.70 -18.68 -6.76
CA ARG A 85 -2.06 -18.20 -8.00
C ARG A 85 -3.10 -17.55 -8.91
N ARG A 86 -2.68 -16.57 -9.69
CA ARG A 86 -3.56 -15.85 -10.61
C ARG A 86 -3.04 -16.00 -12.03
N LEU A 87 -3.83 -15.49 -12.99
CA LEU A 87 -3.58 -15.65 -14.42
C LEU A 87 -2.95 -14.41 -15.08
N PHE A 88 -2.71 -13.36 -14.30
CA PHE A 88 -2.12 -12.12 -14.81
C PHE A 88 -0.71 -11.96 -14.27
N ARG A 89 0.13 -11.27 -15.04
CA ARG A 89 1.50 -10.96 -14.63
C ARG A 89 1.58 -9.63 -13.88
N CYS A 90 0.90 -8.61 -14.40
CA CYS A 90 0.89 -7.25 -13.88
C CYS A 90 -0.55 -6.72 -13.81
N ILE A 91 -0.93 -6.05 -12.72
CA ILE A 91 -2.19 -5.29 -12.61
C ILE A 91 -1.90 -3.83 -12.32
N ARG A 92 -2.64 -2.92 -12.97
CA ARG A 92 -2.78 -1.53 -12.52
C ARG A 92 -4.09 -1.32 -11.77
N ARG A 93 -4.06 -0.63 -10.63
CA ARG A 93 -5.27 -0.28 -9.87
C ARG A 93 -5.09 0.99 -9.07
N GLN A 94 -6.16 1.74 -8.87
CA GLN A 94 -6.19 2.77 -7.83
C GLN A 94 -6.51 2.14 -6.49
N TYR A 95 -5.81 2.57 -5.44
CA TYR A 95 -6.03 2.11 -4.08
C TYR A 95 -6.16 3.31 -3.14
N ALA A 96 -7.28 3.37 -2.44
CA ALA A 96 -7.51 4.33 -1.36
C ALA A 96 -7.87 3.62 -0.06
N ALA A 97 -8.71 2.58 -0.14
CA ALA A 97 -9.13 1.78 1.00
C ALA A 97 -9.31 0.29 0.62
N PRO A 98 -9.22 -0.62 1.59
CA PRO A 98 -9.61 -2.01 1.42
C PRO A 98 -11.08 -2.12 1.03
N TYR A 99 -11.42 -3.10 0.20
CA TYR A 99 -12.81 -3.40 -0.12
C TYR A 99 -13.60 -3.72 1.16
N GLY A 100 -14.80 -3.15 1.28
CA GLY A 100 -15.66 -3.28 2.45
C GLY A 100 -15.51 -2.15 3.48
N VAL A 101 -14.44 -1.36 3.42
CA VAL A 101 -14.35 -0.12 4.22
C VAL A 101 -15.30 0.93 3.64
N ARG A 102 -16.26 1.38 4.46
CA ARG A 102 -17.21 2.45 4.10
C ARG A 102 -16.79 3.74 4.80
N LEU A 103 -16.29 4.70 4.02
CA LEU A 103 -15.90 6.00 4.54
C LEU A 103 -17.13 6.90 4.74
N PRO A 104 -17.20 7.67 5.83
CA PRO A 104 -18.14 8.79 5.95
C PRO A 104 -17.99 9.76 4.79
N GLN A 105 -19.08 10.41 4.37
CA GLN A 105 -19.08 11.31 3.21
C GLN A 105 -18.07 12.47 3.30
N HIS A 106 -17.78 12.93 4.52
CA HIS A 106 -16.83 14.02 4.77
C HIS A 106 -15.36 13.57 4.80
N ILE A 107 -15.07 12.27 4.65
CA ILE A 107 -13.71 11.72 4.63
C ILE A 107 -13.43 11.11 3.26
N ARG A 108 -12.32 11.52 2.66
CA ARG A 108 -11.78 10.87 1.47
C ARG A 108 -10.32 10.53 1.71
N VAL A 109 -9.92 9.31 1.35
CA VAL A 109 -8.49 8.98 1.30
C VAL A 109 -7.98 9.23 -0.11
N ARG A 110 -6.86 9.95 -0.23
CA ARG A 110 -6.22 10.21 -1.52
C ARG A 110 -5.79 8.86 -2.13
N PRO A 111 -6.25 8.54 -3.34
CA PRO A 111 -5.87 7.28 -3.98
C PRO A 111 -4.41 7.30 -4.43
N VAL A 112 -3.77 6.14 -4.41
CA VAL A 112 -2.45 5.86 -4.97
C VAL A 112 -2.62 4.93 -6.17
N GLU A 113 -1.92 5.21 -7.26
CA GLU A 113 -1.85 4.32 -8.41
C GLU A 113 -0.87 3.17 -8.11
N LEU A 114 -1.35 1.93 -8.13
CA LEU A 114 -0.55 0.75 -7.89
C LEU A 114 -0.34 -0.03 -9.17
N VAL A 115 0.89 -0.46 -9.41
CA VAL A 115 1.24 -1.47 -10.40
C VAL A 115 1.82 -2.69 -9.67
N LEU A 116 1.10 -3.80 -9.72
CA LEU A 116 1.33 -4.98 -8.88
C LEU A 116 1.71 -6.20 -9.71
N SER A 117 2.75 -6.91 -9.26
CA SER A 117 3.25 -8.14 -9.86
C SER A 117 2.61 -9.36 -9.17
N ASP A 118 2.21 -10.39 -9.93
CA ASP A 118 1.80 -11.70 -9.38
C ASP A 118 2.99 -12.65 -9.24
N SER A 119 4.05 -12.17 -8.60
CA SER A 119 5.26 -12.94 -8.28
C SER A 119 5.80 -12.52 -6.90
N ASP A 120 6.87 -13.19 -6.45
CA ASP A 120 7.62 -12.84 -5.25
C ASP A 120 8.56 -11.63 -5.44
N ALA A 121 8.54 -11.01 -6.61
CA ALA A 121 9.36 -9.86 -6.97
C ALA A 121 8.50 -8.73 -7.56
N VAL A 122 8.98 -7.50 -7.41
CA VAL A 122 8.44 -6.32 -8.07
C VAL A 122 9.04 -6.23 -9.47
N GLU A 123 8.35 -6.81 -10.46
CA GLU A 123 8.81 -6.87 -11.86
C GLU A 123 8.13 -5.82 -12.76
N CYS A 124 6.94 -5.37 -12.41
CA CYS A 124 6.11 -4.53 -13.26
C CYS A 124 6.45 -3.03 -13.16
N VAL A 125 7.73 -2.69 -12.97
CA VAL A 125 8.20 -1.29 -12.86
C VAL A 125 8.23 -0.69 -14.27
N ASP A 126 7.21 0.10 -14.62
CA ASP A 126 7.01 0.63 -15.97
C ASP A 126 7.50 2.07 -16.16
N ARG A 127 7.87 2.76 -15.07
CA ARG A 127 8.48 4.09 -15.08
C ARG A 127 9.43 4.26 -13.89
N PRO A 128 10.40 5.18 -13.96
CA PRO A 128 11.25 5.48 -12.82
C PRO A 128 10.45 6.03 -11.62
N LEU A 129 10.90 5.72 -10.40
CA LEU A 129 10.25 6.16 -9.17
C LEU A 129 11.27 6.37 -8.04
N GLU A 130 11.24 7.55 -7.42
CA GLU A 130 11.89 7.76 -6.12
C GLU A 130 10.96 7.22 -5.01
N ALA A 131 11.17 5.97 -4.61
CA ALA A 131 10.40 5.33 -3.56
C ALA A 131 10.80 5.88 -2.18
N LYS A 132 9.79 6.37 -1.45
CA LYS A 132 9.92 6.99 -0.11
C LYS A 132 9.54 6.03 1.02
N ALA A 133 8.87 4.93 0.69
CA ALA A 133 8.42 3.95 1.67
C ALA A 133 8.26 2.55 1.06
N ILE A 134 8.36 1.56 1.94
CA ILE A 134 7.75 0.24 1.76
C ILE A 134 6.43 0.28 2.52
N ALA A 135 5.31 -0.03 1.85
CA ALA A 135 3.99 -0.08 2.45
C ALA A 135 3.31 -1.43 2.23
N VAL A 136 2.52 -1.84 3.21
CA VAL A 136 1.70 -3.05 3.20
C VAL A 136 0.25 -2.64 3.28
N LEU A 137 -0.53 -3.06 2.28
CA LEU A 137 -1.91 -2.62 2.04
C LEU A 137 -2.84 -3.83 1.93
N PRO A 138 -3.87 -3.96 2.79
CA PRO A 138 -4.83 -5.05 2.68
C PRO A 138 -5.85 -4.79 1.56
N SER A 139 -6.16 -5.82 0.78
CA SER A 139 -7.15 -5.72 -0.29
C SER A 139 -8.61 -5.60 0.20
N THR A 140 -8.91 -6.16 1.37
CA THR A 140 -10.27 -6.23 1.94
C THR A 140 -10.26 -5.97 3.44
N VAL A 141 -11.42 -5.65 4.00
CA VAL A 141 -11.61 -5.51 5.45
C VAL A 141 -11.38 -6.84 6.21
N TYR A 142 -11.63 -7.99 5.58
CA TYR A 142 -11.38 -9.30 6.20
C TYR A 142 -9.90 -9.54 6.45
N VAL A 143 -9.07 -9.17 5.46
CA VAL A 143 -7.61 -9.20 5.60
C VAL A 143 -7.19 -8.21 6.68
N LEU A 144 -7.67 -6.96 6.61
CA LEU A 144 -7.33 -5.93 7.59
C LEU A 144 -7.56 -6.36 9.04
N ASN A 145 -8.67 -7.04 9.33
CA ASN A 145 -9.03 -7.44 10.69
C ASN A 145 -8.09 -8.47 11.34
N SER A 146 -7.34 -9.23 10.54
CA SER A 146 -6.43 -10.27 11.01
C SER A 146 -4.97 -10.04 10.60
N LEU A 147 -4.71 -8.92 9.92
CA LEU A 147 -3.41 -8.61 9.35
C LEU A 147 -2.37 -8.35 10.44
N ARG A 148 -1.25 -9.05 10.35
CA ARG A 148 -0.02 -8.80 11.11
C ARG A 148 1.08 -8.45 10.13
N VAL A 149 1.82 -7.39 10.44
CA VAL A 149 2.90 -6.87 9.59
C VAL A 149 4.11 -6.57 10.45
N ASP A 150 5.27 -7.08 10.04
CA ASP A 150 6.57 -6.66 10.54
C ASP A 150 7.44 -6.16 9.36
N LEU A 151 7.89 -4.91 9.47
CA LEU A 151 8.76 -4.22 8.51
C LEU A 151 10.13 -3.88 9.10
N SER A 152 10.44 -4.33 10.32
CA SER A 152 11.66 -3.99 11.07
C SER A 152 12.93 -4.34 10.32
N ASN A 153 12.91 -5.41 9.53
CA ASN A 153 14.05 -5.90 8.74
C ASN A 153 13.88 -5.70 7.23
N ALA A 154 12.85 -4.95 6.80
CA ALA A 154 12.55 -4.75 5.39
C ALA A 154 13.73 -4.10 4.65
N ARG A 155 14.16 -4.74 3.55
CA ARG A 155 15.25 -4.30 2.68
C ARG A 155 14.87 -4.47 1.22
N LEU A 156 15.41 -3.60 0.38
CA LEU A 156 15.24 -3.67 -1.06
C LEU A 156 16.53 -4.17 -1.71
N ARG A 157 16.41 -5.17 -2.58
CA ARG A 157 17.51 -5.63 -3.43
C ARG A 157 17.10 -5.57 -4.89
N GLU A 158 17.90 -4.92 -5.72
CA GLU A 158 17.72 -4.98 -7.18
C GLU A 158 18.27 -6.32 -7.69
N SER A 159 17.43 -7.07 -8.40
CA SER A 159 17.81 -8.32 -9.04
C SER A 159 18.31 -8.03 -10.45
N ARG A 160 19.63 -8.02 -10.63
CA ARG A 160 20.21 -8.01 -11.97
C ARG A 160 20.01 -9.41 -12.56
N ARG A 161 19.07 -9.55 -13.51
CA ARG A 161 19.06 -10.74 -14.37
C ARG A 161 20.37 -10.68 -15.18
N ASN A 162 21.32 -11.55 -14.85
CA ASN A 162 22.44 -11.83 -15.75
C ASN A 162 21.82 -12.41 -17.02
N VAL A 163 21.91 -11.65 -18.11
CA VAL A 163 21.65 -12.15 -19.47
C VAL A 163 22.81 -13.05 -19.87
#